data_AF-I4B481-F1
#
_entry.id   AF-I4B481-F1
#
_cell.length_a   1.000
_cell.length_b   1.000
_cell.length_c   1.000
_cell.angle_alpha   90.00
_cell.angle_beta   90.00
_cell.angle_gamma   90.00
#
_symmetry.space_group_name_H-M   'P 1'
#
loop_
_entity.id
_entity.type
_entity.pdbx_description
1 polymer ?
#
loop_
_entity_poly.entity_id
_entity_poly.type
_entity_poly.pdbx_seq_one_letter_code
_entity_poly.pdbx_strand_id
1 'polypeptide(L)'
;MFFKRRTKNLHGTIAEAEAPWQNCIGVCSKCARKLKAMEGDKTRLRVALKALVAERGLKKKVRAVDVTCLDVCPENSITVAHFTRSSIRVMNVGGGAAPEAILQEFGY
;
A
#
# COMPACT_ATOMS: atom_id res chain seq x y z
N MET A 1 14.34 -18.22 -10.00
CA MET A 1 12.86 -18.28 -10.04
C MET A 1 12.37 -17.25 -11.05
N PHE A 2 11.91 -17.68 -12.23
CA PHE A 2 11.47 -16.78 -13.30
C PHE A 2 10.19 -16.03 -12.88
N PHE A 3 10.24 -14.69 -12.88
CA PHE A 3 9.07 -13.85 -12.66
C PHE A 3 8.17 -13.94 -13.90
N LYS A 4 7.32 -14.95 -13.98
CA LYS A 4 6.39 -15.13 -15.11
C LYS A 4 5.41 -13.95 -15.10
N ARG A 5 5.43 -13.13 -16.16
CA ARG A 5 4.44 -12.05 -16.33
C ARG A 5 3.04 -12.67 -16.25
N ARG A 6 2.20 -12.14 -15.35
CA ARG A 6 0.83 -12.64 -15.15
C ARG A 6 -0.07 -12.33 -16.34
N THR A 7 0.17 -11.22 -17.02
CA THR A 7 -0.51 -10.88 -18.28
C THR A 7 0.47 -11.04 -19.43
N LYS A 8 0.14 -11.91 -20.38
CA LYS A 8 0.92 -12.13 -21.61
C LYS A 8 0.28 -11.47 -22.84
N ASN A 9 -0.99 -11.08 -22.74
CA ASN A 9 -1.71 -10.51 -23.85
C ASN A 9 -1.41 -9.01 -23.94
N LEU A 10 -0.86 -8.61 -25.08
CA LEU A 10 -0.77 -7.21 -25.48
C LEU A 10 -2.16 -6.82 -26.00
N HIS A 11 -2.78 -5.79 -25.44
CA HIS A 11 -4.04 -5.25 -25.97
C HIS A 11 -3.75 -3.89 -26.60
N GLY A 12 -4.52 -3.52 -27.63
CA GLY A 12 -4.26 -2.31 -28.42
C GLY A 12 -4.43 -0.99 -27.66
N THR A 13 -5.19 -0.98 -26.56
CA THR A 13 -5.45 0.23 -25.74
C THR A 13 -5.64 -0.05 -24.25
N ILE A 14 -6.59 -0.92 -23.87
CA ILE A 14 -6.94 -1.24 -22.46
C ILE A 14 -6.99 -2.75 -22.27
N ALA A 15 -6.45 -3.24 -21.14
CA ALA A 15 -6.45 -4.65 -20.75
C ALA A 15 -6.78 -4.84 -19.28
N GLU A 16 -7.59 -5.86 -18.99
CA GLU A 16 -7.80 -6.33 -17.63
C GLU A 16 -6.69 -7.32 -17.23
N ALA A 17 -6.32 -7.31 -15.95
CA ALA A 17 -5.41 -8.27 -15.37
C ALA A 17 -6.01 -8.84 -14.09
N GLU A 18 -5.86 -10.15 -13.88
CA GLU A 18 -6.27 -10.76 -12.63
C GLU A 18 -5.45 -10.20 -11.46
N ALA A 19 -6.15 -9.68 -10.46
CA ALA A 19 -5.56 -9.28 -9.19
C ALA A 19 -5.47 -10.49 -8.26
N PRO A 20 -4.26 -10.95 -7.87
CA PRO A 20 -4.11 -12.09 -6.96
C PRO A 20 -4.30 -11.69 -5.47
N TRP A 21 -4.82 -10.49 -5.22
CA TRP A 21 -5.18 -9.96 -3.92
C TRP A 21 -6.52 -9.22 -4.03
N GLN A 22 -7.25 -9.10 -2.92
CA GLN A 22 -8.59 -8.49 -2.91
C GLN A 22 -8.55 -6.98 -2.68
N ASN A 23 -7.66 -6.51 -1.81
CA ASN A 23 -7.60 -5.12 -1.34
C ASN A 23 -6.18 -4.55 -1.43
N CYS A 24 -6.05 -3.23 -1.37
CA CYS A 24 -4.76 -2.53 -1.33
C CYS A 24 -4.67 -1.59 -0.13
N ILE A 25 -3.50 -1.53 0.51
CA ILE A 25 -3.14 -0.46 1.44
C ILE A 25 -2.12 0.43 0.74
N GLY A 26 -2.54 1.64 0.37
CA GLY A 26 -1.69 2.65 -0.25
C GLY A 26 -1.07 3.56 0.79
N VAL A 27 0.25 3.74 0.72
CA VAL A 27 1.01 4.65 1.59
C VAL A 27 1.51 5.84 0.77
N CYS A 28 1.22 7.06 1.23
CA CYS A 28 1.61 8.27 0.51
C CYS A 28 3.14 8.51 0.54
N SER A 29 3.79 8.31 -0.60
CA SER A 29 5.23 8.51 -0.77
C SER A 29 5.67 9.97 -0.61
N LYS A 30 4.82 10.94 -0.97
CA LYS A 30 5.12 12.38 -0.78
C LYS A 30 5.20 12.74 0.70
N CYS A 31 4.26 12.25 1.51
CA CYS A 31 4.29 12.44 2.97
C CYS A 31 5.54 11.82 3.60
N ALA A 32 5.82 10.57 3.24
CA ALA A 32 7.00 9.88 3.74
C ALA A 32 8.30 10.61 3.38
N ARG A 33 8.40 11.16 2.17
CA ARG A 33 9.54 11.99 1.76
C ARG A 33 9.68 13.25 2.60
N LYS A 34 8.58 13.97 2.85
CA LYS A 34 8.57 15.16 3.73
C LYS A 34 9.05 14.83 5.15
N LEU A 35 8.68 13.64 5.65
CA LEU A 35 9.03 13.15 6.98
C LEU A 35 10.36 12.39 7.04
N LYS A 36 11.13 12.31 5.95
CA LYS A 36 12.37 11.51 5.86
C LYS A 36 12.17 10.03 6.24
N ALA A 37 10.96 9.50 6.01
CA ALA A 37 10.54 8.13 6.31
C ALA A 37 10.61 7.20 5.07
N MET A 38 11.55 7.46 4.16
CA MET A 38 11.82 6.64 2.99
C MET A 38 12.90 5.60 3.29
N GLU A 39 12.87 4.49 2.56
CA GLU A 39 13.91 3.47 2.47
C GLU A 39 14.25 3.30 0.98
N GLY A 40 15.27 4.03 0.53
CA GLY A 40 15.57 4.19 -0.89
C GLY A 40 14.41 4.87 -1.64
N ASP A 41 13.85 4.16 -2.62
CA ASP A 41 12.74 4.60 -3.46
C ASP A 41 11.34 4.28 -2.88
N LYS A 42 11.28 3.55 -1.75
CA LYS A 42 10.04 3.06 -1.14
C LYS A 42 9.77 3.74 0.20
N THR A 43 8.51 3.82 0.61
CA THR A 43 8.20 4.27 1.97
C THR A 43 8.58 3.18 2.98
N ARG A 44 9.25 3.54 4.08
CA ARG A 44 9.61 2.58 5.16
C ARG A 44 8.38 1.85 5.70
N LEU A 45 7.28 2.58 5.91
CA LEU A 45 6.01 2.02 6.37
C LEU A 45 5.43 0.98 5.39
N ARG A 46 5.51 1.21 4.08
CA ARG A 46 5.07 0.24 3.08
C ARG A 46 5.94 -1.01 3.08
N VAL A 47 7.26 -0.88 3.22
CA VAL A 47 8.18 -2.02 3.34
C VAL A 47 7.79 -2.88 4.55
N ALA A 48 7.58 -2.25 5.70
CA ALA A 48 7.16 -2.93 6.93
C ALA A 48 5.79 -3.60 6.78
N LEU A 49 4.77 -2.91 6.26
CA LEU A 49 3.45 -3.47 5.98
C LEU A 49 3.53 -4.67 5.03
N LYS A 50 4.37 -4.61 3.98
CA LYS A 50 4.54 -5.71 3.04
C LYS A 50 5.15 -6.94 3.72
N ALA A 51 6.12 -6.76 4.61
CA ALA A 51 6.72 -7.85 5.38
C ALA A 51 5.69 -8.48 6.33
N LEU A 52 4.96 -7.66 7.08
CA LEU A 52 3.94 -8.10 8.03
C LEU A 52 2.76 -8.83 7.35
N VAL A 53 2.28 -8.31 6.21
CA VAL A 53 1.27 -9.01 5.38
C VAL A 53 1.77 -10.38 4.91
N ALA A 54 3.07 -10.50 4.63
CA ALA A 54 3.66 -11.77 4.23
C ALA A 54 3.73 -12.76 5.39
N GLU A 55 4.19 -12.30 6.56
CA GLU A 55 4.30 -13.05 7.80
C GLU A 55 2.94 -13.59 8.26
N ARG A 56 1.89 -12.76 8.21
CA ARG A 56 0.52 -13.15 8.62
C ARG A 56 -0.24 -13.96 7.57
N GLY A 57 0.39 -14.35 6.45
CA GLY A 57 -0.28 -15.11 5.39
C GLY A 57 -1.38 -14.35 4.63
N LEU A 58 -1.39 -13.01 4.71
CA LEU A 58 -2.45 -12.15 4.17
C LEU A 58 -2.26 -11.76 2.70
N LYS A 59 -1.25 -12.31 2.00
CA LYS A 59 -0.89 -11.94 0.62
C LYS A 59 -2.03 -12.05 -0.40
N LYS A 60 -3.01 -12.95 -0.17
CA LYS A 60 -4.21 -13.11 -1.00
C LYS A 60 -5.34 -12.12 -0.64
N LYS A 61 -5.31 -11.54 0.56
CA LYS A 61 -6.31 -10.60 1.04
C LYS A 61 -5.92 -9.16 0.72
N VAL A 62 -4.68 -8.77 1.01
CA VAL A 62 -4.26 -7.36 0.92
C VAL A 62 -2.84 -7.20 0.39
N ARG A 63 -2.60 -6.09 -0.33
CA ARG A 63 -1.28 -5.70 -0.82
C ARG A 63 -0.91 -4.28 -0.39
N ALA A 64 0.26 -4.12 0.23
CA ALA A 64 0.83 -2.81 0.52
C ALA A 64 1.56 -2.23 -0.71
N VAL A 65 1.22 -0.99 -1.08
CA VAL A 65 1.79 -0.25 -2.21
C VAL A 65 2.12 1.19 -1.82
N ASP A 66 3.10 1.80 -2.49
CA ASP A 66 3.26 3.25 -2.44
C ASP A 66 2.27 3.87 -3.42
N VAL A 67 1.70 5.01 -3.03
CA VAL A 67 0.91 5.89 -3.90
C VAL A 67 1.52 7.28 -3.91
N THR A 68 1.14 8.08 -4.91
CA THR A 68 1.45 9.51 -4.95
C THR A 68 0.58 10.29 -3.95
N CYS A 69 0.72 11.62 -3.93
CA CYS A 69 -0.10 12.47 -3.07
C CYS A 69 -1.60 12.24 -3.28
N LEU A 70 -2.35 12.23 -2.19
CA LEU A 70 -3.82 12.15 -2.19
C LEU A 70 -4.47 13.47 -1.73
N ASP A 71 -3.66 14.50 -1.43
CA ASP A 71 -4.11 15.86 -1.03
C ASP A 71 -5.02 15.93 0.21
N VAL A 72 -4.87 14.98 1.14
CA VAL A 72 -5.68 14.85 2.37
C VAL A 72 -4.85 14.85 3.67
N CYS A 73 -3.52 14.91 3.57
CA CYS A 73 -2.64 14.89 4.74
C CYS A 73 -2.59 16.26 5.44
N PRO A 74 -2.77 16.34 6.77
CA PRO A 74 -2.28 17.46 7.54
C PRO A 74 -0.75 17.44 7.59
N GLU A 75 -0.15 18.50 8.12
CA GLU A 75 1.29 18.57 8.31
C GLU A 75 1.82 17.41 9.18
N ASN A 76 3.08 17.04 8.95
CA ASN A 76 3.80 16.04 9.73
C ASN A 76 3.15 14.65 9.84
N SER A 77 2.29 14.27 8.88
CA SER A 77 1.63 12.97 8.85
C SER A 77 1.85 12.22 7.52
N ILE A 78 1.70 10.90 7.57
CA ILE A 78 1.64 10.01 6.41
C ILE A 78 0.19 9.57 6.22
N THR A 79 -0.39 9.91 5.07
CA THR A 79 -1.68 9.34 4.69
C THR A 79 -1.54 7.89 4.29
N VAL A 80 -2.41 7.04 4.83
CA VAL A 80 -2.59 5.65 4.46
C VAL A 80 -4.04 5.45 4.04
N ALA A 81 -4.25 4.86 2.87
CA ALA A 81 -5.56 4.59 2.31
C ALA A 81 -5.76 3.09 2.12
N HIS A 82 -6.89 2.57 2.62
CA HIS A 82 -7.32 1.21 2.39
C HIS A 82 -8.36 1.20 1.28
N PHE A 83 -7.96 0.69 0.13
CA PHE A 83 -8.79 0.51 -1.05
C PHE A 83 -9.42 -0.88 -0.99
N THR A 84 -10.74 -0.91 -0.89
CA THR A 84 -11.55 -2.12 -0.96
C THR A 84 -12.44 -2.08 -2.20
N ARG A 85 -13.13 -3.19 -2.48
CA ARG A 85 -14.11 -3.25 -3.58
C ARG A 85 -15.28 -2.26 -3.40
N SER A 86 -15.67 -1.95 -2.17
CA SER A 86 -16.89 -1.17 -1.87
C SER A 86 -16.64 0.23 -1.31
N SER A 87 -15.42 0.51 -0.83
CA SER A 87 -15.13 1.76 -0.12
C SER A 87 -13.63 2.08 -0.08
N ILE A 88 -13.32 3.33 0.24
CA ILE A 88 -11.98 3.78 0.57
C ILE A 88 -12.02 4.34 1.99
N ARG A 89 -11.19 3.81 2.89
CA ARG A 89 -10.94 4.40 4.21
C ARG A 89 -9.58 5.07 4.21
N VAL A 90 -9.50 6.28 4.76
CA VAL A 90 -8.26 7.07 4.79
C VAL A 90 -7.94 7.43 6.24
N MET A 91 -6.67 7.29 6.61
CA MET A 91 -6.16 7.70 7.91
C MET A 91 -4.83 8.45 7.74
N ASN A 92 -4.56 9.38 8.65
CA ASN A 92 -3.30 10.09 8.73
C ASN A 92 -2.55 9.59 9.96
N VAL A 93 -1.36 9.03 9.75
CA VAL A 93 -0.56 8.40 10.80
C VAL A 93 0.75 9.15 10.99
N GLY A 94 1.32 9.12 12.19
CA GLY A 94 2.65 9.66 12.44
C GLY A 94 3.74 8.87 11.69
N GLY A 95 4.90 9.49 11.47
CA GLY A 95 6.02 8.85 10.74
C GLY A 95 6.58 7.57 11.40
N GLY A 96 6.34 7.39 12.71
CA GLY A 96 6.71 6.19 13.48
C GLY A 96 5.56 5.22 13.76
N ALA A 97 4.43 5.34 13.06
CA ALA A 97 3.27 4.47 13.29
C ALA A 97 3.61 2.99 13.06
N ALA A 98 3.15 2.14 13.98
CA ALA A 98 3.36 0.71 13.91
C ALA A 98 2.51 0.08 12.78
N PRO A 99 3.10 -0.75 11.89
CA PRO A 99 2.36 -1.39 10.80
C PRO A 99 1.26 -2.33 11.32
N GLU A 100 1.43 -2.93 12.51
CA GLU A 100 0.44 -3.80 13.16
C GLU A 100 -0.84 -3.04 13.49
N ALA A 101 -0.71 -1.84 14.06
CA ALA A 101 -1.85 -1.00 14.42
C ALA A 101 -2.66 -0.60 13.19
N ILE A 102 -1.98 -0.29 12.08
CA ILE A 102 -2.63 0.06 10.80
C ILE A 102 -3.36 -1.15 10.21
N LEU A 103 -2.75 -2.34 10.23
CA LEU A 103 -3.44 -3.56 9.77
C LEU A 103 -4.67 -3.87 10.62
N GLN A 104 -4.55 -3.79 11.93
CA GLN A 104 -5.66 -4.02 12.86
C GLN A 104 -6.82 -3.03 12.61
N GLU A 105 -6.51 -1.75 12.43
CA GLU A 105 -7.51 -0.71 12.13
C GLU A 105 -8.21 -0.93 10.79
N PHE A 106 -7.55 -1.60 9.84
CA PHE A 106 -8.13 -2.04 8.57
C PHE A 106 -8.77 -3.44 8.62
N GLY A 107 -8.78 -4.09 9.80
CA GLY A 107 -9.45 -5.37 10.04
C GLY A 107 -8.65 -6.60 9.60
N TYR A 108 -7.32 -6.55 9.68
CA TYR A 108 -6.41 -7.66 9.34
C TYR A 108 -5.56 -8.17 10.52
#